data_AF-A0A920V8A6-F1
#
_entry.id   AF-A0A920V8A6-F1
#
_cell.length_a   1.000
_cell.length_b   1.000
_cell.length_c   1.000
_cell.angle_alpha   90.00
_cell.angle_beta   90.00
_cell.angle_gamma   90.00
#
_symmetry.space_group_name_H-M   'P 1'
#
loop_
_entity.id
_entity.type
_entity.pdbx_description
1 polymer ?
#
loop_
_entity_poly.entity_id
_entity_poly.type
_entity_poly.pdbx_seq_one_letter_code
_entity_poly.pdbx_strand_id
1 'polypeptide(L)' 'MNKENKRWVLITGGPKGKGAMIARTLHLEGMNLIIHYNTSSDDANNLCAELNSSRTDSAIALVPILPTKAKLKVLNFPR' A
#
# COMPACT_ATOMS: atom_id res chain seq x y z
N MET A 1 -19.85 -7.11 18.39
CA MET A 1 -18.48 -7.48 17.98
C MET A 1 -18.03 -6.45 16.96
N ASN A 2 -17.34 -5.40 17.42
CA ASN A 2 -17.00 -4.26 16.59
C ASN A 2 -15.87 -4.70 15.65
N LYS A 3 -16.18 -4.88 14.36
CA LYS A 3 -15.17 -4.98 13.32
C LYS A 3 -14.45 -3.63 13.32
N GLU A 4 -13.28 -3.57 13.93
CA GLU A 4 -12.29 -2.52 13.67
C GLU A 4 -12.06 -2.53 12.15
N ASN A 5 -12.74 -1.63 11.44
CA ASN A 5 -12.78 -1.63 10.00
C ASN A 5 -11.53 -0.89 9.52
N LYS A 6 -10.36 -1.55 9.59
CA LYS A 6 -9.10 -0.99 9.11
C LYS A 6 -9.24 -0.67 7.63
N ARG A 7 -9.34 0.63 7.31
CA ARG A 7 -9.56 1.12 5.94
C ARG A 7 -8.25 0.98 5.17
N TRP A 8 -8.31 0.25 4.05
CA TRP A 8 -7.21 0.10 3.10
C TRP A 8 -7.38 1.07 1.93
N VAL A 9 -6.34 1.81 1.60
CA VAL A 9 -6.32 2.75 0.47
C VAL A 9 -5.30 2.27 -0.56
N LEU A 10 -5.75 2.15 -1.81
CA LEU A 10 -4.87 1.88 -2.95
C LEU A 10 -4.36 3.19 -3.54
N ILE A 11 -3.05 3.39 -3.51
CA ILE A 11 -2.37 4.52 -4.14
C ILE A 11 -1.76 4.01 -5.44
N THR A 12 -2.24 4.53 -6.56
CA THR A 12 -1.70 4.25 -7.90
C THR A 12 -0.87 5.43 -8.40
N GLY A 13 0.16 5.14 -9.20
CA GLY A 13 0.93 6.20 -9.86
C GLY A 13 1.90 6.89 -8.93
N GLY A 14 3.00 6.19 -8.61
CA GLY A 14 4.23 6.81 -8.14
C GLY A 14 4.41 6.78 -6.62
N PRO A 15 5.28 5.90 -6.09
CA PRO A 15 5.82 6.04 -4.73
C PRO A 15 6.74 7.27 -4.57
N LYS A 16 6.82 8.15 -5.57
CA LYS A 16 7.65 9.37 -5.60
C LYS A 16 6.77 10.63 -5.55
N GLY A 17 7.31 11.70 -4.98
CA GLY A 17 6.67 13.02 -5.00
C GLY A 17 5.29 13.04 -4.32
N LYS A 18 4.25 13.45 -5.04
CA LYS A 18 2.89 13.64 -4.50
C LYS A 18 2.26 12.36 -3.95
N GLY A 19 2.52 11.20 -4.59
CA GLY A 19 1.98 9.91 -4.13
C GLY A 19 2.54 9.50 -2.77
N ALA A 20 3.82 9.74 -2.51
CA ALA A 20 4.45 9.50 -1.21
C ALA A 20 3.90 10.42 -0.11
N MET A 21 3.66 11.70 -0.44
CA MET A 21 3.07 12.65 0.50
C MET A 21 1.65 12.22 0.90
N ILE A 22 0.82 11.88 -0.09
CA ILE A 22 -0.54 11.38 0.16
C ILE A 22 -0.50 10.11 1.00
N ALA A 23 0.42 9.19 0.70
CA ALA A 23 0.60 7.97 1.48
C ALA A 23 0.90 8.29 2.95
N ARG A 24 1.90 9.13 3.22
CA ARG A 24 2.25 9.52 4.60
C ARG A 24 1.08 10.19 5.33
N THR A 25 0.38 11.12 4.68
CA THR A 25 -0.80 11.78 5.29
C THR A 25 -1.88 10.77 5.66
N LEU A 26 -2.24 9.87 4.74
CA LEU A 26 -3.29 8.88 5.01
C LEU A 26 -2.85 7.85 6.08
N HIS A 27 -1.57 7.51 6.11
CA HIS A 27 -1.02 6.63 7.14
C HIS A 27 -1.08 7.24 8.55
N LEU A 28 -0.77 8.54 8.67
CA LEU A 28 -0.92 9.30 9.92
C LEU A 28 -2.36 9.34 10.42
N GLU A 29 -3.33 9.40 9.49
CA GLU A 29 -4.76 9.30 9.78
C GLU A 29 -5.21 7.85 10.16
N GLY A 30 -4.26 6.93 10.31
CA GLY A 30 -4.50 5.56 10.76
C GLY A 30 -4.93 4.58 9.66
N MET A 31 -4.84 4.97 8.38
CA MET A 31 -5.22 4.09 7.26
C MET A 31 -4.09 3.15 6.86
N ASN A 32 -4.46 1.96 6.39
CA ASN A 32 -3.54 1.02 5.76
C ASN A 32 -3.41 1.32 4.27
N LEU A 33 -2.24 1.09 3.69
CA LEU A 33 -1.94 1.50 2.32
C LEU A 33 -1.47 0.35 1.44
N ILE A 34 -1.91 0.40 0.19
CA ILE A 34 -1.39 -0.41 -0.90
C ILE A 34 -0.70 0.56 -1.88
N ILE A 35 0.61 0.44 -2.02
CA ILE A 35 1.43 1.31 -2.86
C ILE A 35 1.67 0.59 -4.19
N HIS A 36 0.97 1.01 -5.23
CA HIS A 36 1.10 0.44 -6.57
C HIS A 36 2.18 1.18 -7.39
N TYR A 37 3.14 0.43 -7.91
CA TYR A 37 4.27 0.96 -8.68
C TYR A 37 4.47 0.17 -9.99
N ASN A 38 4.89 0.83 -11.07
CA ASN A 38 5.19 0.16 -12.34
C ASN A 38 6.66 -0.26 -12.43
N THR A 39 7.58 0.71 -12.48
CA THR A 39 9.03 0.47 -12.59
C THR A 39 9.82 0.90 -11.34
N SER A 40 9.21 1.65 -10.42
CA SER A 40 9.85 2.22 -9.23
C SER A 40 9.73 1.30 -8.01
N SER A 41 10.26 0.08 -8.10
CA SER A 41 10.20 -0.91 -7.00
C SER A 41 10.86 -0.41 -5.73
N ASP A 42 12.04 0.16 -5.86
CA ASP A 42 12.87 0.51 -4.71
C ASP A 42 12.22 1.63 -3.90
N ASP A 43 11.68 2.64 -4.59
CA ASP A 43 10.95 3.72 -3.94
C ASP A 43 9.66 3.25 -3.26
N ALA A 44 8.94 2.31 -3.89
CA ALA A 44 7.76 1.73 -3.30
C ALA A 44 8.10 0.93 -2.04
N ASN A 45 9.15 0.12 -2.10
CA ASN A 45 9.63 -0.68 -0.98
C ASN A 45 10.15 0.21 0.16
N ASN A 46 10.89 1.28 -0.17
CA ASN A 46 11.39 2.24 0.81
C ASN A 46 10.25 2.96 1.52
N LEU A 47 9.24 3.44 0.77
CA LEU A 47 8.05 4.04 1.35
C LEU A 47 7.28 3.02 2.22
N CYS A 48 7.18 1.77 1.75
CA CYS A 48 6.54 0.71 2.52
C CYS A 48 7.26 0.43 3.84
N ALA A 49 8.60 0.34 3.81
CA ALA A 49 9.44 0.13 4.98
C ALA A 49 9.36 1.31 5.96
N GLU A 50 9.36 2.55 5.46
CA GLU A 50 9.17 3.76 6.26
C GLU A 50 7.85 3.70 7.04
N LEU A 51 6.73 3.44 6.35
CA LEU A 51 5.41 3.40 6.96
C LEU A 51 5.26 2.21 7.93
N ASN A 52 5.79 1.05 7.56
CA ASN A 52 5.76 -0.14 8.40
C ASN A 52 6.65 -0.03 9.64
N SER A 53 7.71 0.80 9.60
CA SER A 53 8.52 1.11 10.78
C SER A 53 7.74 1.93 11.81
N SER A 54 6.82 2.80 11.35
CA SER A 54 5.91 3.54 12.21
C SER A 54 4.76 2.68 12.72
N ARG A 55 4.19 1.82 11.87
CA ARG A 55 3.12 0.89 12.23
C ARG A 55 3.23 -0.42 11.46
N THR A 56 3.54 -1.51 12.15
CA THR A 56 3.72 -2.84 11.53
C THR A 56 2.50 -3.25 10.71
N ASP A 57 2.75 -3.88 9.55
CA ASP A 57 1.74 -4.42 8.63
C ASP A 57 0.68 -3.40 8.17
N SER A 58 1.07 -2.13 8.05
CA SER A 58 0.20 -1.04 7.64
C SER A 58 0.32 -0.66 6.16
N ALA A 59 1.42 -1.04 5.51
CA ALA A 59 1.67 -0.74 4.11
C ALA A 59 2.13 -1.98 3.34
N ILE A 60 1.71 -2.12 2.08
CA ILE A 60 2.12 -3.18 1.16
C ILE A 60 2.45 -2.58 -0.21
N ALA A 61 3.61 -2.92 -0.78
CA ALA A 61 3.96 -2.54 -2.15
C ALA A 61 3.46 -3.60 -3.15
N LEU A 62 2.84 -3.17 -4.26
CA LEU A 62 2.28 -4.03 -5.29
C LEU A 62 2.74 -3.59 -6.69
N VAL A 63 3.30 -4.52 -7.47
CA VAL A 63 3.60 -4.34 -8.89
C VAL A 63 2.35 -4.66 -9.74
N PRO A 64 2.15 -4.05 -10.93
CA PRO A 64 1.10 -4.50 -11.84
C PRO A 64 1.32 -5.96 -12.21
N ILE A 65 0.37 -6.81 -11.81
CA ILE A 65 0.22 -8.14 -12.40
C ILE A 65 -0.49 -7.95 -13.74
N LEU A 66 0.23 -8.11 -14.85
CA LEU A 66 -0.37 -8.60 -16.10
C LEU A 66 0.37 -9.88 -16.48
N PRO A 67 -0.35 -11.00 -16.72
CA PRO A 67 -1.15 -11.11 -17.93
C PRO A 67 -2.58 -11.65 -17.76
N THR A 68 -3.39 -11.36 -18.78
CA THR A 68 -4.61 -12.04 -19.24
C THR A 68 -4.95 -13.36 -18.54
N LYS A 69 -6.09 -13.40 -17.83
CA LYS A 69 -6.62 -14.54 -17.05
C LYS A 69 -5.81 -14.99 -15.81
N ALA A 70 -5.05 -14.11 -15.17
CA ALA A 70 -4.53 -14.43 -13.84
C ALA A 70 -5.68 -14.53 -12.82
N LYS A 71 -5.75 -15.65 -12.07
CA LYS A 71 -6.61 -15.78 -10.88
C LYS A 71 -6.35 -14.57 -9.99
N LEU A 72 -7.38 -13.74 -9.77
CA LEU A 72 -7.35 -12.70 -8.76
C LEU A 72 -7.01 -13.36 -7.42
N LYS A 73 -5.77 -13.19 -6.98
CA LYS A 73 -5.38 -13.59 -5.63
C LYS A 73 -6.03 -12.55 -4.72
N VAL A 74 -7.09 -12.94 -4.01
CA VAL A 74 -7.62 -12.13 -2.93
C VAL A 74 -6.48 -11.96 -1.92
N LEU A 75 -5.92 -10.76 -1.85
CA LEU A 75 -4.93 -10.43 -0.85
C LEU A 75 -5.67 -10.36 0.48
N ASN A 76 -5.42 -11.33 1.35
CA ASN A 76 -5.91 -11.30 2.72
C ASN A 76 -5.07 -10.29 3.49
N PHE A 77 -5.59 -9.07 3.55
CA PHE A 77 -5.00 -8.02 4.33
C PHE A 77 -5.24 -8.28 5.83
N PRO A 78 -4.23 -8.09 6.69
CA PRO A 78 -4.38 -8.28 8.12
C PRO A 78 -5.52 -7.39 8.65
N ARG A 79 -6.38 -8.00 9.49
CA ARG A 79 -7.51 -7.32 10.12
C ARG A 79 -7.05 -6.40 11.25
#